data_AF-A0A9C9YWG1-F1
#
_entry.id   AF-A0A9C9YWG1-F1
#
_cell.length_a   1.000
_cell.length_b   1.000
_cell.length_c   1.000
_cell.angle_alpha   90.00
_cell.angle_beta   90.00
_cell.angle_gamma   90.00
#
_symmetry.space_group_name_H-M   'P 1'
#
loop_
_entity.id
_entity.type
_entity.pdbx_description
1 polymer ?
#
loop_
_entity_poly.entity_id
_entity_poly.type
_entity_poly.pdbx_seq_one_letter_code
_entity_poly.pdbx_strand_id
1 'polypeptide(L)' 'GVDQIGTKLDLAKAYLDMGDDEGAREALEEVIARGDEEQKAEAKKLMEQIG' A
#
# COMPACT_ATOMS: atom_id res chain seq x y z
N GLY A 1 -1.20 -15.47 5.45
CA GLY A 1 -1.89 -14.24 5.89
C GLY A 1 -1.05 -13.03 5.54
N VAL A 2 0.16 -12.96 6.09
CA VAL A 2 1.12 -11.86 5.94
C VAL A 2 1.65 -11.71 4.50
N ASP A 3 1.88 -12.83 3.78
CA ASP A 3 2.44 -12.81 2.40
C ASP A 3 1.52 -12.12 1.38
N GLN A 4 0.20 -12.26 1.53
CA GLN A 4 -0.75 -11.61 0.61
C GLN A 4 -0.75 -10.09 0.79
N ILE A 5 -0.51 -9.61 2.01
CA ILE A 5 -0.44 -8.18 2.28
C ILE A 5 0.89 -7.60 1.82
N GLY A 6 2.00 -8.33 1.98
CA GLY A 6 3.29 -7.95 1.39
C GLY A 6 3.19 -7.76 -0.13
N THR A 7 2.54 -8.70 -0.82
CA THR A 7 2.31 -8.60 -2.28
C THR A 7 1.49 -7.36 -2.65
N LYS A 8 0.49 -6.98 -1.84
CA LYS A 8 -0.32 -5.76 -2.07
C LYS A 8 0.48 -4.49 -1.85
N LEU A 9 1.38 -4.47 -0.88
CA LEU A 9 2.26 -3.33 -0.65
C LEU A 9 3.24 -3.13 -1.82
N ASP A 10 3.75 -4.23 -2.40
CA ASP A 10 4.57 -4.17 -3.61
C ASP A 10 3.76 -3.70 -4.83
N LEU A 11 2.51 -4.14 -4.96
CA LEU A 11 1.59 -3.68 -6.02
C LEU A 11 1.30 -2.18 -5.90
N ALA A 12 1.05 -1.68 -4.68
CA ALA A 12 0.85 -0.26 -4.44
C ALA A 12 2.04 0.58 -4.90
N LYS A 13 3.28 0.12 -4.61
CA LYS A 13 4.50 0.78 -5.06
C LYS A 13 4.60 0.79 -6.59
N ALA A 14 4.24 -0.31 -7.26
CA ALA A 14 4.22 -0.36 -8.71
C ALA A 14 3.19 0.61 -9.32
N TYR A 15 2.02 0.75 -8.71
CA TYR A 15 1.03 1.75 -9.14
C TYR A 15 1.54 3.19 -8.98
N LEU A 16 2.19 3.51 -7.86
CA LEU A 16 2.87 4.80 -7.66
C LEU A 16 3.91 5.08 -8.75
N ASP A 17 4.75 4.08 -9.07
CA ASP A 17 5.77 4.20 -10.12
C ASP A 17 5.15 4.43 -11.52
N MET A 18 3.93 3.94 -11.74
CA MET A 18 3.16 4.15 -12.97
C MET A 18 2.34 5.45 -12.98
N GLY A 19 2.29 6.19 -11.86
CA GLY A 19 1.45 7.37 -11.69
C GLY A 19 -0.05 7.06 -11.55
N ASP A 20 -0.40 5.82 -11.22
CA ASP A 20 -1.77 5.38 -10.93
C ASP A 20 -2.05 5.53 -9.43
N ASP A 21 -2.32 6.77 -9.02
CA ASP A 21 -2.56 7.12 -7.63
C ASP A 21 -3.84 6.47 -7.05
N GLU A 22 -4.84 6.20 -7.90
CA GLU A 22 -6.09 5.56 -7.50
C GLU A 22 -5.86 4.07 -7.18
N GLY A 23 -5.20 3.35 -8.09
CA GLY A 23 -4.85 1.95 -7.86
C GLY A 23 -3.91 1.76 -6.66
N ALA A 24 -2.96 2.69 -6.48
CA ALA A 24 -2.09 2.70 -5.31
C ALA A 24 -2.89 2.92 -4.00
N ARG A 25 -3.84 3.86 -3.99
CA ARG A 25 -4.67 4.15 -2.82
C ARG A 25 -5.53 2.95 -2.41
N GLU A 26 -6.20 2.29 -3.34
CA GLU A 26 -7.00 1.10 -3.04
C GLU A 26 -6.15 -0.02 -2.40
N ALA A 27 -4.97 -0.31 -2.96
CA ALA A 27 -4.08 -1.33 -2.43
C ALA A 27 -3.55 -0.96 -1.03
N LEU A 28 -3.20 0.31 -0.80
CA LEU A 28 -2.69 0.79 0.48
C LEU A 28 -3.74 0.78 1.59
N GLU A 29 -5.01 1.08 1.28
CA GLU A 29 -6.11 0.99 2.23
C GLU A 29 -6.29 -0.45 2.76
N GLU A 30 -6.17 -1.45 1.88
CA GLU A 30 -6.25 -2.85 2.27
C GLU A 30 -5.07 -3.28 3.15
N VAL A 31 -3.85 -2.79 2.86
CA VAL A 31 -2.67 -3.01 3.70
C VAL A 31 -2.86 -2.36 5.07
N ILE A 32 -3.41 -1.13 5.14
CA ILE A 32 -3.71 -0.45 6.40
C ILE A 32 -4.74 -1.22 7.23
N ALA A 33 -5.75 -1.80 6.58
CA ALA A 33 -6.83 -2.52 7.26
C ALA A 33 -6.38 -3.89 7.79
N ARG A 34 -5.49 -4.60 7.08
CA ARG A 34 -5.23 -6.04 7.31
C ARG A 34 -3.77 -6.42 7.57
N GLY A 35 -2.83 -5.50 7.35
CA GLY A 35 -1.42 -5.74 7.57
C GLY A 35 -1.03 -5.82 9.04
N ASP A 36 0.20 -6.23 9.28
CA ASP A 36 0.84 -6.06 10.58
C ASP A 36 1.24 -4.58 10.81
N GLU A 37 1.77 -4.28 11.99
CA GLU A 37 2.09 -2.91 12.37
C GLU A 37 3.18 -2.28 11.48
N GLU A 38 4.13 -3.07 10.96
CA GLU A 38 5.16 -2.57 10.05
C GLU A 38 4.56 -2.24 8.68
N GLN A 39 3.78 -3.17 8.13
CA GLN A 39 3.09 -3.00 6.84
C GLN A 39 2.13 -1.80 6.87
N LYS A 40 1.35 -1.65 7.95
CA LYS A 40 0.46 -0.49 8.13
C LYS A 40 1.23 0.82 8.21
N ALA A 41 2.36 0.84 8.93
CA ALA A 41 3.17 2.04 9.07
C ALA A 41 3.79 2.46 7.72
N GLU A 42 4.26 1.49 6.94
CA GLU A 42 4.77 1.75 5.59
C GLU A 42 3.66 2.24 4.65
N ALA A 43 2.49 1.59 4.66
CA ALA A 43 1.38 1.99 3.81
C ALA A 43 0.86 3.41 4.10
N LYS A 44 0.83 3.82 5.38
CA LYS A 44 0.50 5.21 5.75
C LYS A 44 1.51 6.22 5.22
N LYS A 45 2.82 5.91 5.28
CA LYS A 45 3.87 6.78 4.72
C LYS A 45 3.76 6.93 3.20
N LEU A 46 3.41 5.84 2.51
CA LEU A 46 3.15 5.90 1.06
C LEU A 46 1.90 6.70 0.75
N MET A 47 0.85 6.61 1.58
CA MET A 47 -0.35 7.44 1.43
C MET A 47 -0.10 8.93 1.53
N GLU A 48 0.85 9.36 2.36
CA GLU A 48 1.25 10.76 2.45
C GLU A 48 1.87 11.29 1.14
N GLN A 49 2.34 10.41 0.25
CA GLN A 49 2.91 10.79 -1.05
C GLN A 49 1.84 10.99 -2.14
N ILE A 50 0.64 10.42 -1.96
CA ILE A 50 -0.45 10.48 -2.96
C ILE A 50 -1.23 11.80 -2.91
N GLY A 51 -1.13 12.56 -1.82
CA GLY A 51 -1.87 13.83 -1.67
C GLY A 51 -3.31 13.67 -1.21
#